data_AF-A0A7R9W921-F1
#
_entry.id   AF-A0A7R9W921-F1
#
_cell.length_a   1.000
_cell.length_b   1.000
_cell.length_c   1.000
_cell.angle_alpha   90.00
_cell.angle_beta   90.00
_cell.angle_gamma   90.00
#
_symmetry.space_group_name_H-M   'P 1'
#
loop_
_entity.id
_entity.type
_entity.pdbx_description
1 polymer ?
#
loop_
_entity_poly.entity_id
_entity_poly.type
_entity_poly.pdbx_seq_one_letter_code
_entity_poly.pdbx_strand_id
1 'polypeptide(L)'
;LGLSRRELFLQTKFTSVDGQDPNNVPYDKFAPLEEQVRQSLEVSLSNLHTTYLDSLVMHSPMSTHEDTMKVWRVFETFVDDGRVRNLGISNCYDLGEFERIYDEARIKPVVLQNRFYDQSGFDVELRRF
;
A
#
# COMPACT_ATOMS: atom_id res chain seq x y z
N LEU A 1 -2.75 21.12 -19.38
CA LEU A 1 -3.57 21.31 -18.16
C LEU A 1 -2.99 22.34 -17.20
N GLY A 2 -1.66 22.54 -17.14
CA GLY A 2 -1.07 23.62 -16.32
C GLY A 2 -1.20 23.41 -14.81
N LEU A 3 -1.57 22.20 -14.38
CA LEU A 3 -1.74 21.84 -12.98
C LEU A 3 -0.37 21.63 -12.32
N SER A 4 -0.22 22.15 -11.11
CA SER A 4 0.91 21.87 -10.24
C SER A 4 0.75 20.53 -9.52
N ARG A 5 1.86 19.95 -9.05
CA ARG A 5 1.85 18.66 -8.34
C ARG A 5 0.87 18.62 -7.16
N ARG A 6 0.73 19.72 -6.41
CA ARG A 6 -0.17 19.83 -5.25
C ARG A 6 -1.66 19.83 -5.59
N GLU A 7 -2.02 20.03 -6.86
CA GLU A 7 -3.40 20.00 -7.35
C GLU A 7 -3.83 18.59 -7.78
N LEU A 8 -2.90 17.64 -7.77
CA LEU A 8 -3.14 16.24 -8.10
C LEU A 8 -3.11 15.39 -6.83
N PHE A 9 -4.03 14.44 -6.74
CA PHE A 9 -3.93 13.35 -5.77
C PHE A 9 -3.26 12.16 -6.46
N LEU A 10 -2.07 11.79 -6.00
CA LEU A 10 -1.31 10.68 -6.57
C LEU A 10 -1.28 9.49 -5.62
N GLN A 11 -1.87 8.38 -6.07
CA GLN A 11 -1.84 7.10 -5.38
C GLN A 11 -1.15 6.04 -6.23
N THR A 12 -0.22 5.31 -5.62
CA THR A 12 0.37 4.10 -6.22
C THR A 12 0.33 2.94 -5.22
N LYS A 13 0.84 1.78 -5.61
CA LYS A 13 0.84 0.57 -4.80
C LYS A 13 2.20 -0.09 -4.70
N PHE A 14 2.47 -0.71 -3.55
CA PHE A 14 3.48 -1.76 -3.44
C PHE A 14 2.83 -3.10 -3.79
N THR A 15 3.43 -3.83 -4.73
CA THR A 15 3.02 -5.19 -5.10
C THR A 15 4.18 -6.13 -4.76
N SER A 16 3.91 -7.24 -4.08
CA SER A 16 4.88 -8.28 -3.74
C SER A 16 5.42 -8.99 -5.00
N VAL A 17 6.57 -9.66 -4.89
CA VAL A 17 7.25 -10.30 -6.03
C VAL A 17 6.36 -11.26 -6.81
N ASP A 18 5.53 -12.03 -6.11
CA ASP A 18 4.58 -12.99 -6.69
C ASP A 18 3.40 -12.33 -7.44
N GLY A 19 3.12 -11.05 -7.17
CA GLY A 19 2.13 -10.25 -7.88
C GLY A 19 2.68 -9.39 -9.02
N GLN A 20 4.00 -9.38 -9.24
CA GLN A 20 4.66 -8.59 -10.29
C GLN A 20 4.78 -9.39 -11.61
N ASP A 21 4.97 -8.67 -12.72
CA ASP A 21 5.54 -9.27 -13.93
C ASP A 21 6.99 -9.71 -13.61
N PRO A 22 7.34 -11.00 -13.74
CA PRO A 22 8.68 -11.50 -13.44
C PRO A 22 9.80 -10.83 -14.24
N ASN A 23 9.48 -10.21 -15.38
CA ASN A 23 10.44 -9.51 -16.24
C ASN A 23 10.55 -8.01 -15.94
N ASN A 24 9.75 -7.48 -15.01
CA ASN A 24 9.67 -6.05 -14.75
C ASN A 24 9.40 -5.74 -13.26
N VAL A 25 10.18 -6.36 -12.37
CA VAL A 25 10.12 -6.10 -10.93
C VAL A 25 10.87 -4.78 -10.63
N PRO A 26 10.25 -3.80 -9.94
CA PRO A 26 10.84 -2.47 -9.72
C PRO A 26 11.82 -2.40 -8.54
N TYR A 27 12.36 -3.52 -8.08
CA TYR A 27 13.27 -3.64 -6.94
C TYR A 27 14.02 -4.98 -7.00
N ASP A 28 15.07 -5.14 -6.19
CA ASP A 28 15.80 -6.40 -6.09
C ASP A 28 14.95 -7.46 -5.38
N LYS A 29 14.46 -8.45 -6.14
CA LYS A 29 13.62 -9.55 -5.61
C LYS A 29 14.32 -10.45 -4.59
N PHE A 30 15.64 -10.37 -4.46
CA PHE A 30 16.42 -11.14 -3.49
C PHE A 30 16.78 -10.34 -2.24
N ALA A 31 16.49 -9.03 -2.21
CA ALA A 31 16.68 -8.21 -1.03
C ALA A 31 15.71 -8.62 0.10
N PRO A 32 16.01 -8.31 1.36
CA PRO A 32 15.05 -8.42 2.46
C PRO A 32 13.73 -7.68 2.15
N LEU A 33 12.60 -8.20 2.63
CA LEU A 33 11.27 -7.68 2.29
C LEU A 33 11.14 -6.18 2.54
N GLU A 34 11.63 -5.70 3.69
CA GLU A 34 11.61 -4.29 4.05
C GLU A 34 12.39 -3.43 3.05
N GLU A 35 13.50 -3.94 2.53
CA GLU A 35 14.33 -3.26 1.53
C GLU A 35 13.66 -3.24 0.16
N GLN A 36 12.96 -4.32 -0.23
CA GLN A 36 12.13 -4.35 -1.44
C GLN A 36 11.08 -3.22 -1.41
N VAL A 37 10.43 -3.03 -0.26
CA VAL A 37 9.42 -1.97 -0.08
C VAL A 37 10.04 -0.58 -0.22
N ARG A 38 11.23 -0.35 0.37
CA ARG A 38 11.95 0.93 0.24
C ARG A 38 12.34 1.22 -1.20
N GLN A 39 12.93 0.24 -1.89
CA GLN A 39 13.29 0.36 -3.30
C GLN A 39 12.07 0.63 -4.19
N SER A 40 10.95 -0.05 -3.92
CA SER A 40 9.70 0.14 -4.66
C SER A 40 9.17 1.58 -4.55
N LEU A 41 9.24 2.19 -3.37
CA LEU A 41 8.84 3.60 -3.20
C LEU A 41 9.77 4.53 -3.99
N GLU A 42 11.09 4.34 -3.90
CA GLU A 42 12.06 5.18 -4.62
C GLU A 42 11.86 5.12 -6.13
N VAL A 43 11.65 3.91 -6.68
CA VAL A 43 11.34 3.76 -8.11
C VAL A 43 10.01 4.42 -8.47
N SER A 44 9.00 4.33 -7.60
CA SER A 44 7.71 5.01 -7.83
C SER A 44 7.87 6.54 -7.85
N LEU A 45 8.58 7.11 -6.89
CA LEU A 45 8.84 8.55 -6.79
C LEU A 45 9.62 9.06 -8.02
N SER A 46 10.65 8.29 -8.43
CA SER A 46 11.43 8.56 -9.64
C SER A 46 10.56 8.53 -10.90
N ASN A 47 9.80 7.46 -11.12
CA ASN A 47 8.94 7.29 -12.29
C ASN A 47 7.81 8.32 -12.36
N LEU A 48 7.32 8.79 -11.21
CA LEU A 48 6.26 9.79 -11.11
C LEU A 48 6.81 11.22 -11.02
N HIS A 49 8.14 11.39 -11.03
CA HIS A 49 8.84 12.67 -11.00
C HIS A 49 8.37 13.57 -9.84
N THR A 50 8.22 12.98 -8.65
CA THR A 50 7.73 13.66 -7.44
C THR A 50 8.53 13.22 -6.23
N THR A 51 8.56 14.05 -5.18
CA THR A 51 9.22 13.73 -3.91
C THR A 51 8.27 13.17 -2.86
N TYR A 52 6.97 13.15 -3.14
CA TYR A 52 5.95 12.60 -2.25
C TYR A 52 4.75 12.00 -2.99
N LEU A 53 4.05 11.10 -2.30
CA LEU A 53 2.76 10.52 -2.68
C LEU A 53 1.66 11.02 -1.75
N ASP A 54 0.46 11.19 -2.31
CA ASP A 54 -0.71 11.48 -1.48
C ASP A 54 -1.25 10.21 -0.84
N SER A 55 -1.08 9.04 -1.47
CA SER A 55 -1.44 7.75 -0.90
C SER A 55 -0.52 6.63 -1.39
N LEU A 56 -0.11 5.75 -0.49
CA LEU A 56 0.56 4.49 -0.81
C LEU A 56 -0.27 3.33 -0.29
N VAL A 57 -0.61 2.40 -1.18
CA VAL A 57 -1.48 1.27 -0.87
C VAL A 57 -0.73 -0.05 -1.00
N MET A 58 -0.84 -0.93 -0.01
CA MET A 58 -0.38 -2.31 -0.16
C MET A 58 -1.37 -3.03 -1.09
N HIS A 59 -0.88 -3.63 -2.18
CA HIS A 59 -1.76 -4.15 -3.24
C HIS A 59 -2.66 -5.30 -2.75
N SER A 60 -2.15 -6.14 -1.87
CA SER A 60 -2.89 -7.20 -1.15
C SER A 60 -2.18 -7.45 0.18
N PRO A 61 -2.85 -7.97 1.22
CA PRO A 61 -2.16 -8.62 2.33
C PRO A 61 -1.08 -9.59 1.81
N MET A 62 0.05 -9.65 2.50
CA MET A 62 1.13 -10.58 2.16
C MET A 62 0.70 -12.03 2.49
N SER A 63 1.53 -13.01 2.11
CA SER A 63 1.26 -14.43 2.37
C SER A 63 1.08 -14.76 3.86
N THR A 64 1.67 -13.96 4.74
CA THR A 64 1.51 -14.07 6.19
C THR A 64 1.15 -12.72 6.81
N HIS A 65 0.43 -12.76 7.93
CA HIS A 65 0.15 -11.56 8.72
C HIS A 65 1.44 -10.87 9.20
N GLU A 66 2.45 -11.66 9.58
CA GLU A 66 3.74 -11.12 10.03
C GLU A 66 4.41 -10.31 8.92
N ASP A 67 4.46 -10.83 7.69
CA ASP A 67 5.04 -10.12 6.56
C ASP A 67 4.19 -8.92 6.15
N THR A 68 2.86 -9.01 6.26
CA THR A 68 1.95 -7.86 6.09
C THR A 68 2.34 -6.74 7.05
N MET A 69 2.54 -7.05 8.33
CA MET A 69 2.94 -6.05 9.32
C MET A 69 4.39 -5.60 9.18
N LYS A 70 5.31 -6.40 8.62
CA LYS A 70 6.66 -5.92 8.24
C LYS A 70 6.56 -4.84 7.17
N VAL A 71 5.81 -5.09 6.10
CA VAL A 71 5.59 -4.09 5.04
C VAL A 71 4.88 -2.86 5.60
N TRP A 72 3.84 -3.04 6.42
CA TRP A 72 3.09 -1.94 7.01
C TRP A 72 3.98 -1.04 7.87
N ARG A 73 4.82 -1.61 8.75
CA ARG A 73 5.76 -0.82 9.58
C ARG A 73 6.74 -0.01 8.72
N VAL A 74 7.18 -0.54 7.58
CA VAL A 74 8.00 0.24 6.63
C VAL A 74 7.20 1.37 6.00
N PHE A 75 5.95 1.13 5.61
CA PHE A 75 5.05 2.18 5.13
C PHE A 75 4.89 3.32 6.13
N GLU A 76 4.74 3.01 7.42
CA GLU A 76 4.63 4.02 8.47
C GLU A 76 5.86 4.92 8.52
N THR A 77 7.07 4.39 8.29
CA THR A 77 8.29 5.20 8.23
C THR A 77 8.27 6.23 7.11
N PHE A 78 7.59 5.95 5.99
CA PHE A 78 7.43 6.89 4.88
C PHE A 78 6.45 8.02 5.19
N VAL A 79 5.55 7.81 6.15
CA VAL A 79 4.69 8.87 6.66
C VAL A 79 5.46 9.75 7.63
N ASP A 80 6.23 9.12 8.54
CA ASP A 80 7.05 9.85 9.52
C ASP A 80 8.05 10.79 8.84
N ASP A 81 8.62 10.40 7.69
CA ASP A 81 9.56 11.22 6.91
C ASP A 81 8.90 12.13 5.86
N GLY A 82 7.57 12.11 5.74
CA GLY A 82 6.79 12.99 4.87
C GLY A 82 6.78 12.62 3.39
N ARG A 83 7.34 11.49 2.97
CA ARG A 83 7.27 11.00 1.58
C ARG A 83 5.90 10.46 1.19
N VAL A 84 5.09 10.03 2.17
CA VAL A 84 3.73 9.52 1.93
C VAL A 84 2.76 10.17 2.92
N ARG A 85 1.59 10.61 2.45
CA ARG A 85 0.59 11.24 3.32
C ARG A 85 -0.44 10.28 3.90
N ASN A 86 -0.93 9.36 3.07
CA ASN A 86 -1.97 8.41 3.45
C ASN A 86 -1.52 6.97 3.17
N LEU A 87 -1.89 6.05 4.05
CA LEU A 87 -1.66 4.62 3.87
C LEU A 87 -2.96 3.88 3.64
N GLY A 88 -2.90 2.81 2.86
CA GLY A 88 -4.04 1.95 2.66
C GLY A 88 -3.67 0.54 2.28
N ILE A 89 -4.70 -0.30 2.17
CA ILE A 89 -4.60 -1.67 1.71
C ILE A 89 -5.64 -1.91 0.62
N SER A 90 -5.32 -2.76 -0.33
CA SER A 90 -6.21 -3.19 -1.40
C SER A 90 -6.40 -4.70 -1.29
N ASN A 91 -7.48 -5.23 -1.86
CA ASN A 91 -7.79 -6.66 -1.88
C ASN A 91 -7.78 -7.34 -0.50
N CYS A 92 -8.17 -6.62 0.54
CA CYS A 92 -8.34 -7.14 1.89
C CYS A 92 -9.84 -7.33 2.14
N TYR A 93 -10.34 -8.54 1.89
CA TYR A 93 -11.77 -8.86 1.96
C TYR A 93 -12.17 -9.56 3.27
N ASP A 94 -11.19 -10.03 4.04
CA ASP A 94 -11.42 -10.66 5.33
C ASP A 94 -11.43 -9.59 6.44
N LEU A 95 -12.55 -9.48 7.16
CA LEU A 95 -12.70 -8.50 8.25
C LEU A 95 -11.70 -8.76 9.38
N GLY A 96 -11.50 -10.03 9.76
CA GLY A 96 -10.62 -10.37 10.88
C GLY A 96 -9.16 -9.98 10.61
N GLU A 97 -8.68 -10.21 9.39
CA GLU A 97 -7.36 -9.76 8.96
C GLU A 97 -7.27 -8.24 8.94
N PHE A 98 -8.29 -7.54 8.42
CA PHE A 98 -8.31 -6.07 8.43
C PHE A 98 -8.30 -5.50 9.85
N GLU A 99 -9.10 -6.05 10.76
CA GLU A 99 -9.14 -5.66 12.17
C GLU A 99 -7.78 -5.84 12.84
N ARG A 100 -7.12 -6.98 12.61
CA ARG A 100 -5.77 -7.22 13.16
C ARG A 100 -4.74 -6.23 12.63
N ILE A 101 -4.72 -5.98 11.32
CA ILE A 101 -3.83 -4.97 10.73
C ILE A 101 -4.14 -3.61 11.33
N TYR A 102 -5.43 -3.25 11.42
CA TYR A 102 -5.87 -1.98 11.97
C TYR A 102 -5.41 -1.83 13.42
N ASP A 103 -5.59 -2.83 14.27
CA ASP A 103 -5.23 -2.79 15.68
C ASP A 103 -3.72 -2.67 15.90
N GLU A 104 -2.92 -3.47 15.17
CA GLU A 104 -1.46 -3.47 15.30
C GLU A 104 -0.78 -2.24 14.65
N ALA A 105 -1.43 -1.58 13.69
CA ALA A 105 -0.91 -0.39 13.03
C ALA A 105 -0.86 0.81 13.98
N ARG A 106 0.28 1.51 14.01
CA ARG A 106 0.40 2.83 14.65
C ARG A 106 -0.25 3.89 13.78
N ILE A 107 -0.02 3.85 12.46
CA ILE A 107 -0.68 4.72 11.48
C ILE A 107 -1.75 3.89 10.79
N LYS A 108 -3.01 4.19 11.11
CA LYS A 108 -4.16 3.41 10.66
C LYS A 108 -4.34 3.50 9.14
N PRO A 109 -4.78 2.41 8.47
CA PRO A 109 -5.17 2.49 7.07
C PRO A 109 -6.33 3.49 6.93
N VAL A 110 -6.21 4.45 6.02
CA VAL A 110 -7.28 5.41 5.70
C VAL A 110 -7.94 5.12 4.36
N VAL A 111 -7.37 4.19 3.59
CA VAL A 111 -7.94 3.68 2.33
C VAL A 111 -8.02 2.16 2.38
N LEU A 112 -9.21 1.63 2.12
CA LEU A 112 -9.43 0.23 1.75
C LEU A 112 -9.92 0.18 0.28
N GLN A 113 -9.05 -0.26 -0.62
CA GLN A 113 -9.35 -0.31 -2.07
C GLN A 113 -9.72 -1.74 -2.48
N ASN A 114 -10.97 -2.11 -2.25
CA ASN A 114 -11.54 -3.37 -2.75
C ASN A 114 -12.34 -3.15 -4.02
N ARG A 115 -12.54 -4.22 -4.78
CA ARG A 115 -13.52 -4.20 -5.86
C ARG A 115 -14.91 -4.05 -5.22
N PHE A 116 -15.72 -3.17 -5.77
CA PHE A 116 -17.09 -2.95 -5.30
C PHE A 116 -18.10 -3.70 -6.18
N TYR A 117 -18.66 -4.80 -5.68
CA TYR A 117 -19.54 -5.66 -6.46
C TYR A 117 -20.46 -6.53 -5.58
N ASP A 118 -21.52 -7.08 -6.18
CA ASP A 118 -22.62 -7.79 -5.51
C ASP A 118 -22.18 -9.09 -4.85
N GLN A 119 -21.29 -9.85 -5.48
CA GLN A 119 -20.86 -11.17 -4.99
C GLN A 119 -20.02 -11.10 -3.71
N SER A 120 -19.36 -9.96 -3.44
CA SER A 120 -18.72 -9.73 -2.13
C SER A 120 -19.69 -9.20 -1.08
N GLY A 121 -20.99 -9.12 -1.41
CA GLY A 121 -21.99 -8.43 -0.58
C GLY A 121 -21.67 -6.94 -0.43
N PHE A 122 -20.94 -6.35 -1.39
CA PHE A 122 -20.42 -4.99 -1.31
C PHE A 122 -19.60 -4.71 -0.05
N ASP A 123 -18.94 -5.72 0.53
CA ASP A 123 -18.09 -5.59 1.71
C ASP A 123 -18.78 -4.82 2.86
N VAL A 124 -20.07 -5.08 3.12
CA VAL A 124 -20.86 -4.30 4.11
C VAL A 124 -20.19 -4.29 5.48
N GLU A 125 -19.65 -5.40 5.95
CA GLU A 125 -19.05 -5.50 7.29
C GLU A 125 -17.77 -4.66 7.38
N LEU A 126 -16.87 -4.78 6.41
CA LEU A 126 -15.66 -3.95 6.31
C LEU A 126 -15.97 -2.46 6.22
N ARG A 127 -17.07 -2.06 5.56
CA ARG A 127 -17.48 -0.64 5.47
C ARG A 127 -18.15 -0.11 6.75
N ARG A 128 -18.61 -1.00 7.63
CA ARG A 128 -19.24 -0.62 8.90
C ARG A 128 -18.23 -0.43 10.02
N PHE A 129 -17.09 -1.10 9.93
CA PHE A 129 -15.93 -0.89 10.79
C PHE A 129 -15.37 0.52 10.57
#